data_AF-A0A9W8CWM0-F1
#
_entry.id   AF-A0A9W8CWM0-F1
#
_cell.length_a   1.000
_cell.length_b   1.000
_cell.length_c   1.000
_cell.angle_alpha   90.00
_cell.angle_beta   90.00
_cell.angle_gamma   90.00
#
_symmetry.space_group_name_H-M   'P 1'
#
loop_
_entity.id
_entity.type
_entity.pdbx_description
1 polymer ?
#
loop_
_entity_poly.entity_id
_entity_poly.type
_entity_poly.pdbx_seq_one_letter_code
_entity_poly.pdbx_strand_id
1 'polypeptide(L)'
;MPKVQNQQAAGGATAYGNRMHSNRPRTKPTSKKAKGSEAKLPTSLTSCKKQVRDVTRLLKRPGIASTARVELERKLKALTILQGQMTNAQKDKSNATRYHGIKFFERKKILRRLEQADKQLEATDGEKAVDTKKMAAEKEKLLVELNYTTYYPDEHKYISLFPADPSKTTKETKERREAIIASIGEAMENGELPKDARTVSVDDRKAIRKSNRNMLRRVALALGEQPNDDGGDDNDGEEGGDEEEDEFFA
;
A
#
# COMPACT_ATOMS: atom_id res chain seq x y z
N MET A 1 -43.03 -55.33 44.06
CA MET A 1 -42.04 -56.35 43.66
C MET A 1 -41.36 -55.89 42.38
N PRO A 2 -40.05 -56.13 42.16
CA PRO A 2 -38.96 -55.31 42.70
C PRO A 2 -38.11 -54.61 41.61
N LYS A 3 -37.32 -53.63 42.07
CA LYS A 3 -36.22 -52.98 41.34
C LYS A 3 -35.15 -54.02 41.01
N VAL A 4 -34.64 -53.99 39.78
CA VAL A 4 -33.45 -54.77 39.37
C VAL A 4 -32.28 -53.82 39.24
N GLN A 5 -31.40 -53.86 40.26
CA GLN A 5 -30.00 -53.49 40.13
C GLN A 5 -29.28 -54.60 39.36
N ASN A 6 -28.44 -54.25 38.39
CA ASN A 6 -27.29 -55.09 38.09
C ASN A 6 -26.05 -54.24 37.72
N GLN A 7 -24.92 -54.77 38.16
CA GLN A 7 -23.63 -54.14 38.39
C GLN A 7 -22.70 -54.22 37.17
N GLN A 8 -21.73 -53.29 37.16
CA GLN A 8 -20.30 -53.44 36.78
C GLN A 8 -19.93 -54.09 35.43
N ALA A 9 -19.23 -53.29 34.60
CA ALA A 9 -18.18 -53.79 33.72
C ALA A 9 -16.97 -52.83 33.76
N ALA A 10 -15.81 -53.39 34.10
CA ALA A 10 -14.51 -52.75 34.08
C ALA A 10 -13.97 -52.67 32.64
N GLY A 11 -13.16 -51.65 32.34
CA GLY A 11 -12.35 -51.66 31.12
C GLY A 11 -11.68 -50.33 30.81
N GLY A 12 -10.34 -50.33 30.73
CA GLY A 12 -9.58 -49.37 29.92
C GLY A 12 -8.72 -48.36 30.65
N ALA A 13 -7.65 -48.83 31.32
CA ALA A 13 -6.52 -47.99 31.68
C ALA A 13 -5.86 -47.41 30.40
N THR A 14 -6.02 -46.12 30.13
CA THR A 14 -5.28 -45.42 29.07
C THR A 14 -3.97 -44.91 29.67
N ALA A 15 -2.87 -45.57 29.30
CA ALA A 15 -1.52 -45.20 29.71
C ALA A 15 -1.16 -43.80 29.17
N TYR A 16 -0.94 -42.84 30.08
CA TYR A 16 -0.28 -41.59 29.76
C TYR A 16 1.20 -41.87 29.47
N GLY A 17 1.53 -41.98 28.18
CA GLY A 17 2.90 -42.12 27.70
C GLY A 17 3.75 -40.92 28.06
N ASN A 18 4.61 -41.09 29.05
CA ASN A 18 5.60 -40.14 29.51
C ASN A 18 6.70 -39.98 28.45
N ARG A 19 6.57 -38.97 27.57
CA ARG A 19 7.57 -38.66 26.52
C ARG A 19 8.80 -37.99 27.15
N MET A 20 9.77 -38.82 27.52
CA MET A 20 11.12 -38.44 27.95
C MET A 20 11.75 -37.45 26.97
N HIS A 21 11.94 -36.20 27.40
CA HIS A 21 12.71 -35.20 26.68
C HIS A 21 14.19 -35.53 26.85
N SER A 22 14.84 -35.98 25.78
CA SER A 22 16.29 -36.17 25.78
C SER A 22 16.99 -34.81 25.79
N ASN A 23 17.74 -34.55 26.86
CA ASN A 23 18.65 -33.41 26.99
C ASN A 23 19.77 -33.52 25.96
N ARG A 24 19.54 -33.00 24.75
CA ARG A 24 20.58 -32.85 23.74
C ARG A 24 21.47 -31.66 24.12
N PRO A 25 22.79 -31.83 24.30
CA PRO A 25 23.65 -30.75 24.74
C PRO A 25 23.67 -29.63 23.71
N ARG A 26 23.42 -28.39 24.16
CA ARG A 26 23.53 -27.16 23.35
C ARG A 26 25.00 -26.99 22.96
N THR A 27 25.34 -27.37 21.73
CA THR A 27 26.62 -26.99 21.13
C THR A 27 26.66 -25.46 21.05
N LYS A 28 27.64 -24.86 21.74
CA LYS A 28 27.90 -23.41 21.64
C LYS A 28 28.25 -23.11 20.18
N PRO A 29 27.55 -22.19 19.49
CA PRO A 29 27.97 -21.79 18.16
C PRO A 29 29.35 -21.13 18.28
N THR A 30 30.34 -21.72 17.63
CA THR A 30 31.68 -21.16 17.51
C THR A 30 31.57 -19.82 16.81
N SER A 31 32.08 -18.76 17.44
CA SER A 31 32.09 -17.41 16.87
C SER A 31 32.95 -17.43 15.61
N LYS A 32 32.33 -17.49 14.43
CA LYS A 32 33.02 -17.21 13.18
C LYS A 32 33.54 -15.76 13.28
N LYS A 33 34.86 -15.62 13.38
CA LYS A 33 35.60 -14.35 13.31
C LYS A 33 35.02 -13.50 12.18
N ALA A 34 34.46 -12.35 12.53
CA ALA A 34 34.02 -11.35 11.57
C ALA A 34 35.26 -10.82 10.84
N LYS A 35 35.54 -11.36 9.64
CA LYS A 35 36.39 -10.67 8.67
C LYS A 35 35.67 -9.38 8.28
N GLY A 36 36.39 -8.26 8.29
CA GLY A 36 35.86 -6.91 8.14
C GLY A 36 34.75 -6.83 7.11
N SER A 37 33.52 -6.68 7.60
CA SER A 37 32.38 -6.40 6.74
C SER A 37 32.36 -4.90 6.53
N GLU A 38 32.69 -4.44 5.33
CA GLU A 38 32.10 -3.22 4.78
C GLU A 38 30.61 -3.21 5.17
N ALA A 39 30.14 -2.08 5.70
CA ALA A 39 28.80 -1.95 6.22
C ALA A 39 27.80 -2.06 5.07
N LYS A 40 27.40 -3.30 4.73
CA LYS A 40 26.39 -3.56 3.70
C LYS A 40 25.09 -2.88 4.10
N LEU A 41 24.50 -2.14 3.16
CA LEU A 41 23.18 -1.56 3.29
C LEU A 41 22.17 -2.68 3.65
N PRO A 42 21.19 -2.39 4.52
CA PRO A 42 20.22 -3.40 4.91
C PRO A 42 19.32 -3.74 3.73
N THR A 43 19.23 -5.02 3.39
CA THR A 43 18.40 -5.54 2.28
C THR A 43 16.96 -5.83 2.66
N SER A 44 16.58 -5.68 3.93
CA SER A 44 15.21 -5.91 4.38
C SER A 44 14.86 -5.04 5.58
N LEU A 45 13.57 -4.76 5.77
CA LEU A 45 13.08 -3.97 6.91
C LEU A 45 13.51 -4.56 8.26
N THR A 46 13.52 -5.88 8.37
CA THR A 46 13.97 -6.59 9.58
C THR A 46 15.47 -6.40 9.81
N SER A 47 16.28 -6.46 8.75
CA SER A 47 17.71 -6.18 8.81
C SER A 47 17.98 -4.72 9.19
N CYS A 48 17.26 -3.77 8.59
CA CYS A 48 17.37 -2.34 8.89
C CYS A 48 17.05 -2.05 10.37
N LYS A 49 15.91 -2.54 10.87
CA LYS A 49 15.54 -2.44 12.30
C LYS A 49 16.56 -3.07 13.22
N LYS A 50 17.25 -4.13 12.80
CA LYS A 50 18.33 -4.75 13.58
C LYS A 50 19.55 -3.81 13.63
N GLN A 51 19.99 -3.30 12.48
CA GLN A 51 21.13 -2.37 12.41
C GLN A 51 20.88 -1.07 13.21
N VAL A 52 19.68 -0.48 13.14
CA VAL A 52 19.29 0.68 13.97
C VAL A 52 19.44 0.37 15.46
N ARG A 53 18.94 -0.79 15.92
CA ARG A 53 19.06 -1.22 17.31
C ARG A 53 20.51 -1.44 17.72
N ASP A 54 21.31 -2.07 16.86
CA ASP A 54 22.71 -2.37 17.15
C ASP A 54 23.55 -1.08 17.23
N VAL A 55 23.37 -0.13 16.31
CA VAL A 55 24.05 1.19 16.34
C VAL A 55 23.60 2.01 17.56
N THR A 56 22.31 2.00 17.89
CA THR A 56 21.79 2.69 19.08
C THR A 56 22.38 2.11 20.38
N ARG A 57 22.50 0.77 20.45
CA ARG A 57 23.14 0.10 21.59
C ARG A 57 24.63 0.41 21.67
N LEU A 58 25.30 0.49 20.53
CA LEU A 58 26.71 0.85 20.47
C LEU A 58 26.90 2.27 21.00
N LEU A 59 26.13 3.26 20.55
CA LEU A 59 26.19 4.64 21.04
C LEU A 59 25.96 4.80 22.56
N LYS A 60 25.25 3.87 23.19
CA LYS A 60 25.02 3.86 24.65
C LYS A 60 26.22 3.33 25.45
N ARG A 61 27.21 2.72 24.81
CA ARG A 61 28.40 2.20 25.51
C ARG A 61 29.33 3.33 25.94
N PRO A 62 29.87 3.30 27.17
CA PRO A 62 30.90 4.24 27.59
C PRO A 62 32.22 3.97 26.86
N GLY A 63 33.07 5.00 26.74
CA GLY A 63 34.43 4.85 26.21
C GLY A 63 34.57 4.86 24.69
N ILE A 64 33.58 5.40 23.96
CA ILE A 64 33.66 5.57 22.50
C ILE A 64 34.42 6.87 22.19
N ALA A 65 35.39 6.80 21.28
CA ALA A 65 36.10 7.97 20.78
C ALA A 65 35.12 8.98 20.14
N SER A 66 35.36 10.27 20.33
CA SER A 66 34.48 11.34 19.84
C SER A 66 34.22 11.25 18.32
N THR A 67 35.25 10.98 17.53
CA THR A 67 35.16 10.80 16.07
C THR A 67 34.24 9.64 15.69
N ALA A 68 34.45 8.47 16.30
CA ALA A 68 33.62 7.28 16.10
C ALA A 68 32.15 7.50 16.52
N ARG A 69 31.92 8.32 17.56
CA ARG A 69 30.57 8.68 18.00
C ARG A 69 29.82 9.50 16.94
N VAL A 70 30.47 10.50 16.34
CA VAL A 70 29.87 11.31 15.26
C VAL A 70 29.52 10.45 14.05
N GLU A 71 30.39 9.52 13.66
CA GLU A 71 30.14 8.58 12.56
C GLU A 71 28.94 7.67 12.84
N LEU A 72 28.84 7.14 14.06
CA LEU A 72 27.72 6.30 14.47
C LEU A 72 26.40 7.08 14.54
N GLU A 73 26.40 8.34 14.97
CA GLU A 73 25.22 9.20 14.96
C GLU A 73 24.76 9.51 13.53
N ARG A 74 25.69 9.81 12.62
CA ARG A 74 25.38 9.97 11.18
C ARG A 74 24.78 8.70 10.59
N LYS A 75 25.38 7.55 10.90
CA LYS A 75 24.89 6.23 10.47
C LYS A 75 23.49 5.95 11.02
N LEU A 76 23.25 6.27 12.29
CA LEU A 76 21.93 6.09 12.91
C LEU A 76 20.86 6.92 12.20
N LYS A 77 21.16 8.18 11.86
CA LYS A 77 20.25 9.04 11.10
C LYS A 77 19.92 8.43 9.73
N ALA A 78 20.95 8.05 8.96
CA ALA A 78 20.76 7.41 7.65
C ALA A 78 19.91 6.14 7.72
N LEU A 79 20.19 5.26 8.69
CA LEU A 79 19.40 4.04 8.90
C LEU A 79 17.96 4.32 9.34
N THR A 80 17.72 5.41 10.06
CA THR A 80 16.37 5.79 10.51
C THR A 80 15.53 6.28 9.34
N ILE A 81 16.10 7.10 8.46
CA ILE A 81 15.45 7.54 7.21
C ILE A 81 15.11 6.32 6.34
N LEU A 82 16.10 5.45 6.11
CA LEU A 82 15.90 4.23 5.33
C LEU A 82 14.84 3.30 5.97
N GLN A 83 14.82 3.18 7.30
CA GLN A 83 13.76 2.45 7.99
C GLN A 83 12.39 3.04 7.69
N GLY A 84 12.25 4.37 7.71
CA GLY A 84 11.02 5.09 7.35
C GLY A 84 10.56 4.75 5.93
N GLN A 85 11.44 4.93 4.95
CA GLN A 85 11.18 4.62 3.53
C GLN A 85 10.71 3.17 3.36
N MET A 86 11.45 2.20 3.91
CA MET A 86 11.08 0.78 3.83
C MET A 86 9.74 0.47 4.51
N THR A 87 9.41 1.15 5.62
CA THR A 87 8.09 0.97 6.25
C THR A 87 6.95 1.52 5.41
N ASN A 88 7.16 2.64 4.72
CA ASN A 88 6.15 3.22 3.84
C ASN A 88 5.95 2.35 2.61
N ALA A 89 7.02 1.94 1.92
CA ALA A 89 6.95 1.02 0.79
C ALA A 89 6.19 -0.28 1.12
N GLN A 90 6.38 -0.84 2.33
CA GLN A 90 5.64 -2.02 2.77
C GLN A 90 4.14 -1.74 2.99
N LYS A 91 3.78 -0.55 3.50
CA LYS A 91 2.37 -0.12 3.64
C LYS A 91 1.74 0.06 2.26
N ASP A 92 2.44 0.71 1.35
CA ASP A 92 1.97 0.99 -0.01
C ASP A 92 1.69 -0.32 -0.74
N LYS A 93 2.64 -1.28 -0.68
CA LYS A 93 2.44 -2.64 -1.20
C LYS A 93 1.22 -3.33 -0.58
N SER A 94 1.06 -3.24 0.74
CA SER A 94 -0.09 -3.84 1.43
C SER A 94 -1.42 -3.21 1.01
N ASN A 95 -1.46 -1.89 0.81
CA ASN A 95 -2.67 -1.18 0.40
C ASN A 95 -2.99 -1.45 -1.07
N ALA A 96 -1.97 -1.46 -1.94
CA ALA A 96 -2.10 -1.81 -3.35
C ALA A 96 -2.74 -3.19 -3.48
N THR A 97 -2.22 -4.23 -2.82
CA THR A 97 -2.82 -5.58 -2.85
C THR A 97 -4.23 -5.59 -2.26
N ARG A 98 -4.46 -4.94 -1.11
CA ARG A 98 -5.77 -4.94 -0.43
C ARG A 98 -6.87 -4.30 -1.26
N TYR A 99 -6.56 -3.20 -1.94
CA TYR A 99 -7.54 -2.39 -2.67
C TYR A 99 -7.53 -2.64 -4.18
N HIS A 100 -6.58 -3.43 -4.70
CA HIS A 100 -6.46 -3.74 -6.13
C HIS A 100 -7.79 -4.22 -6.73
N GLY A 101 -8.41 -5.25 -6.13
CA GLY A 101 -9.68 -5.80 -6.61
C GLY A 101 -10.81 -4.78 -6.61
N ILE A 102 -10.94 -3.98 -5.53
CA ILE A 102 -11.97 -2.93 -5.43
C ILE A 102 -11.75 -1.87 -6.52
N LYS A 103 -10.53 -1.35 -6.66
CA LYS A 103 -10.16 -0.38 -7.71
C LYS A 103 -10.43 -0.95 -9.11
N PHE A 104 -10.13 -2.23 -9.36
CA PHE A 104 -10.37 -2.90 -10.65
C PHE A 104 -11.86 -2.95 -11.01
N PHE A 105 -12.73 -3.39 -10.09
CA PHE A 105 -14.17 -3.46 -10.36
C PHE A 105 -14.80 -2.08 -10.57
N GLU A 106 -14.37 -1.08 -9.80
CA GLU A 106 -14.84 0.30 -9.97
C GLU A 106 -14.36 0.88 -11.30
N ARG A 107 -13.09 0.68 -11.66
CA ARG A 107 -12.55 1.08 -12.96
C ARG A 107 -13.32 0.43 -14.11
N LYS A 108 -13.58 -0.88 -14.04
CA LYS A 108 -14.37 -1.60 -15.05
C LYS A 108 -15.79 -1.05 -15.16
N LYS A 109 -16.42 -0.67 -14.04
CA LYS A 109 -17.75 -0.03 -14.04
C LYS A 109 -17.71 1.34 -14.72
N ILE A 110 -16.70 2.16 -14.43
CA ILE A 110 -16.52 3.49 -15.05
C ILE A 110 -16.26 3.36 -16.54
N LEU A 111 -15.37 2.45 -16.95
CA LEU A 111 -15.06 2.20 -18.36
C LEU A 111 -16.30 1.83 -19.17
N ARG A 112 -17.17 0.95 -18.63
CA ARG A 112 -18.45 0.61 -19.27
C ARG A 112 -19.38 1.80 -19.41
N ARG A 113 -19.44 2.67 -18.40
CA ARG A 113 -20.26 3.90 -18.45
C ARG A 113 -19.71 4.91 -19.46
N LEU A 114 -18.39 5.06 -19.53
CA LEU A 114 -17.73 5.89 -20.54
C LEU A 114 -18.04 5.39 -21.95
N GLU A 115 -17.94 4.09 -22.20
CA GLU A 115 -18.28 3.50 -23.50
C GLU A 115 -19.76 3.74 -23.88
N GLN A 116 -20.67 3.66 -22.91
CA GLN A 116 -22.08 3.98 -23.12
C GLN A 116 -22.28 5.47 -23.44
N ALA A 117 -21.63 6.36 -22.70
CA ALA A 117 -21.70 7.80 -22.92
C ALA A 117 -21.12 8.19 -24.30
N ASP A 118 -20.01 7.57 -24.70
CA ASP A 118 -19.40 7.76 -26.02
C ASP A 118 -20.38 7.37 -27.14
N LYS A 119 -20.99 6.19 -27.06
CA LYS A 119 -21.99 5.73 -28.04
C LYS A 119 -23.25 6.61 -28.09
N GLN A 120 -23.70 7.10 -26.93
CA GLN A 120 -24.87 7.97 -26.86
C GLN A 120 -24.59 9.35 -27.48
N LEU A 121 -23.39 9.89 -27.28
CA LEU A 121 -22.96 11.14 -27.91
C LEU A 121 -22.86 11.00 -29.43
N GLU A 122 -22.27 9.91 -29.93
CA GLU A 122 -22.22 9.62 -31.38
C GLU A 122 -23.63 9.45 -32.00
N ALA A 123 -24.58 8.87 -31.26
CA ALA A 123 -25.94 8.66 -31.74
C ALA A 123 -26.84 9.92 -31.70
N THR A 124 -26.43 10.99 -31.00
CA THR A 124 -27.27 12.19 -30.76
C THR A 124 -26.96 13.38 -31.67
N ASP A 125 -26.09 13.22 -32.67
CA ASP A 125 -25.68 14.25 -33.64
C ASP A 125 -26.81 14.83 -34.54
N GLY A 126 -28.09 14.57 -34.24
CA GLY A 126 -29.24 14.96 -35.06
C GLY A 126 -30.22 15.99 -34.48
N GLU A 127 -30.68 15.89 -33.22
CA GLU A 127 -31.94 16.59 -32.85
C GLU A 127 -32.07 17.15 -31.41
N LYS A 128 -31.11 16.95 -30.48
CA LYS A 128 -31.29 17.39 -29.06
C LYS A 128 -30.06 18.01 -28.41
N ALA A 129 -29.75 19.26 -28.78
CA ALA A 129 -28.60 20.02 -28.27
C ALA A 129 -28.55 20.24 -26.73
N VAL A 130 -29.67 20.09 -26.00
CA VAL A 130 -29.71 20.19 -24.53
C VAL A 130 -29.29 18.87 -23.87
N ASP A 131 -29.63 17.74 -24.47
CA ASP A 131 -29.27 16.42 -23.95
C ASP A 131 -27.78 16.13 -24.19
N THR A 132 -27.24 16.56 -25.35
CA THR A 132 -25.80 16.40 -25.66
C THR A 132 -24.89 17.10 -24.65
N LYS A 133 -25.24 18.31 -24.19
CA LYS A 133 -24.48 19.02 -23.15
C LYS A 133 -24.47 18.29 -21.81
N LYS A 134 -25.61 17.69 -21.41
CA LYS A 134 -25.70 16.91 -20.18
C LYS A 134 -24.86 15.63 -20.26
N MET A 135 -24.92 14.94 -21.39
CA MET A 135 -24.13 13.73 -21.64
C MET A 135 -22.62 14.03 -21.66
N ALA A 136 -22.21 15.14 -22.27
CA ALA A 136 -20.81 15.59 -22.25
C ALA A 136 -20.31 15.89 -20.83
N ALA A 137 -21.14 16.56 -20.01
CA ALA A 137 -20.81 16.82 -18.61
C ALA A 137 -20.75 15.53 -17.77
N GLU A 138 -21.59 14.54 -18.06
CA GLU A 138 -21.52 13.23 -17.42
C GLU A 138 -20.24 12.48 -17.80
N LYS A 139 -19.87 12.52 -19.09
CA LYS A 139 -18.60 11.96 -19.57
C LYS A 139 -17.41 12.58 -18.86
N GLU A 140 -17.38 13.91 -18.71
CA GLU A 140 -16.31 14.61 -17.99
C GLU A 140 -16.19 14.14 -16.54
N LYS A 141 -17.32 14.01 -15.82
CA LYS A 141 -17.32 13.44 -14.46
C LYS A 141 -16.76 12.02 -14.42
N LEU A 142 -17.15 11.18 -15.36
CA LEU A 142 -16.66 9.80 -15.46
C LEU A 142 -15.14 9.74 -15.74
N LEU A 143 -14.59 10.70 -16.49
CA LEU A 143 -13.14 10.80 -16.71
C LEU A 143 -12.38 11.16 -15.43
N VAL A 144 -12.92 12.08 -14.62
CA VAL A 144 -12.36 12.39 -13.30
C VAL A 144 -12.43 11.16 -12.38
N GLU A 145 -13.56 10.46 -12.34
CA GLU A 145 -13.70 9.20 -11.59
C GLU A 145 -12.73 8.11 -12.08
N LEU A 146 -12.47 8.03 -13.39
CA LEU A 146 -11.50 7.11 -13.94
C LEU A 146 -10.09 7.41 -13.44
N ASN A 147 -9.70 8.68 -13.46
CA ASN A 147 -8.43 9.14 -12.91
C ASN A 147 -8.34 8.90 -11.41
N TYR A 148 -9.43 9.09 -10.66
CA TYR A 148 -9.52 8.72 -9.25
C TYR A 148 -9.16 7.25 -9.03
N THR A 149 -9.75 6.31 -9.76
CA THR A 149 -9.40 4.88 -9.58
C THR A 149 -7.99 4.50 -10.05
N THR A 150 -7.38 5.31 -10.93
CA THR A 150 -6.09 4.99 -11.58
C THR A 150 -4.90 5.56 -10.84
N TYR A 151 -5.03 6.79 -10.34
CA TYR A 151 -3.97 7.56 -9.70
C TYR A 151 -4.18 7.78 -8.20
N TYR A 152 -5.17 7.11 -7.58
CA TYR A 152 -5.33 7.15 -6.12
C TYR A 152 -4.04 6.71 -5.41
N PRO A 153 -3.53 7.49 -4.43
CA PRO A 153 -2.27 7.19 -3.77
C PRO A 153 -2.34 5.90 -2.95
N ASP A 154 -1.35 5.02 -3.07
CA ASP A 154 -1.33 3.75 -2.34
C ASP A 154 -0.89 3.92 -0.87
N GLU A 155 -0.32 5.09 -0.53
CA GLU A 155 0.00 5.50 0.84
C GLU A 155 -1.23 5.50 1.76
N HIS A 156 -2.41 5.76 1.19
CA HIS A 156 -3.65 5.92 1.94
C HIS A 156 -4.67 4.81 1.65
N LYS A 157 -5.59 4.64 2.61
CA LYS A 157 -6.74 3.75 2.45
C LYS A 157 -7.64 4.25 1.32
N TYR A 158 -7.96 3.38 0.38
CA TYR A 158 -8.88 3.70 -0.71
C TYR A 158 -10.31 3.98 -0.22
N ILE A 159 -10.93 5.05 -0.71
CA ILE A 159 -12.34 5.36 -0.49
C ILE A 159 -13.13 5.00 -1.74
N SER A 160 -13.89 3.90 -1.67
CA SER A 160 -14.69 3.35 -2.78
C SER A 160 -15.71 4.34 -3.34
N LEU A 161 -15.74 4.54 -4.66
CA LEU A 161 -16.74 5.37 -5.35
C LEU A 161 -18.14 4.74 -5.29
N PHE A 162 -18.21 3.42 -5.41
CA PHE A 162 -19.46 2.65 -5.46
C PHE A 162 -19.54 1.66 -4.29
N PRO A 163 -19.70 2.13 -3.04
CA PRO A 163 -19.79 1.25 -1.88
C PRO A 163 -21.01 0.34 -2.01
N ALA A 164 -20.86 -0.93 -1.62
CA ALA A 164 -21.96 -1.89 -1.64
C ALA A 164 -23.14 -1.43 -0.75
N ASP A 165 -22.82 -0.89 0.42
CA ASP A 165 -23.79 -0.35 1.38
C ASP A 165 -23.60 1.18 1.55
N PRO A 166 -24.40 2.02 0.88
CA PRO A 166 -24.26 3.48 0.97
C PRO A 166 -24.61 4.04 2.36
N SER A 167 -25.40 3.31 3.15
CA SER A 167 -25.79 3.67 4.52
C SER A 167 -24.64 3.55 5.54
N LYS A 168 -23.66 2.69 5.27
CA LYS A 168 -22.47 2.51 6.14
C LYS A 168 -21.40 3.56 5.89
N THR A 169 -21.55 4.38 4.85
CA THR A 169 -20.58 5.43 4.53
C THR A 169 -20.87 6.68 5.36
N THR A 170 -19.97 7.03 6.27
CA THR A 170 -20.10 8.25 7.09
C THR A 170 -20.05 9.51 6.21
N LYS A 171 -20.68 10.60 6.68
CA LYS A 171 -20.64 11.90 5.98
C LYS A 171 -19.21 12.36 5.72
N GLU A 172 -18.35 12.25 6.73
CA GLU A 172 -16.92 12.58 6.63
C GLU A 172 -16.19 11.78 5.53
N THR A 173 -16.51 10.49 5.37
CA THR A 173 -15.90 9.67 4.31
C THR A 173 -16.31 10.15 2.91
N LYS A 174 -17.54 10.66 2.76
CA LYS A 174 -18.02 11.24 1.51
C LYS A 174 -17.35 12.58 1.22
N GLU A 175 -17.28 13.45 2.22
CA GLU A 175 -16.61 14.76 2.10
C GLU A 175 -15.14 14.61 1.72
N ARG A 176 -14.41 13.68 2.38
CA ARG A 176 -13.02 13.35 2.01
C ARG A 176 -12.91 12.86 0.57
N ARG A 177 -13.81 11.97 0.13
CA ARG A 177 -13.83 11.46 -1.25
C ARG A 177 -14.04 12.60 -2.26
N GLU A 178 -15.02 13.46 -2.01
CA GLU A 178 -15.33 14.60 -2.87
C GLU A 178 -14.16 15.60 -2.95
N ALA A 179 -13.48 15.84 -1.83
CA ALA A 179 -12.28 16.68 -1.80
C ALA A 179 -11.13 16.10 -2.64
N ILE A 180 -10.95 14.77 -2.63
CA ILE A 180 -9.95 14.09 -3.46
C ILE A 180 -10.34 14.15 -4.94
N ILE A 181 -11.60 13.91 -5.27
CA ILE A 181 -12.12 14.03 -6.64
C ILE A 181 -11.89 15.45 -7.17
N ALA A 182 -12.16 16.48 -6.36
CA ALA A 182 -11.90 17.87 -6.72
C ALA A 182 -10.40 18.14 -6.97
N SER A 183 -9.53 17.63 -6.09
CA SER A 183 -8.07 17.75 -6.25
C SER A 183 -7.58 17.09 -7.54
N ILE A 184 -8.17 15.95 -7.92
CA ILE A 184 -7.87 15.24 -9.17
C ILE A 184 -8.39 16.03 -10.39
N GLY A 185 -9.59 16.61 -10.30
CA GLY A 185 -10.12 17.49 -11.35
C GLY A 185 -9.20 18.68 -11.62
N GLU A 186 -8.74 19.35 -10.56
CA GLU A 186 -7.78 20.45 -10.67
C GLU A 186 -6.42 19.95 -11.23
N ALA A 187 -5.96 18.75 -10.86
CA ALA A 187 -4.77 18.14 -11.45
C ALA A 187 -4.92 17.86 -12.96
N MET A 188 -6.12 17.47 -13.42
CA MET A 188 -6.41 17.28 -14.84
C MET A 188 -6.44 18.62 -15.59
N GLU A 189 -7.01 19.66 -14.99
CA GLU A 189 -7.05 21.01 -15.57
C GLU A 189 -5.65 21.62 -15.70
N ASN A 190 -4.81 21.43 -14.68
CA ASN A 190 -3.41 21.86 -14.67
C ASN A 190 -2.49 21.01 -15.58
N GLY A 191 -3.01 19.94 -16.20
CA GLY A 191 -2.23 19.05 -17.06
C GLY A 191 -1.27 18.11 -16.33
N GLU A 192 -1.37 18.01 -15.00
CA GLU A 192 -0.60 17.04 -14.19
C GLU A 192 -1.13 15.60 -14.39
N LEU A 193 -2.42 15.48 -14.69
CA LEU A 193 -3.08 14.21 -15.02
C LEU A 193 -3.64 14.22 -16.44
N PRO A 194 -3.67 13.05 -17.11
CA PRO A 194 -4.23 12.93 -18.44
C PRO A 194 -5.74 13.19 -18.42
N LYS A 195 -6.25 13.81 -19.48
CA LYS A 195 -7.69 14.03 -19.64
C LYS A 195 -8.47 12.72 -19.75
N ASP A 196 -7.86 11.70 -20.34
CA ASP A 196 -8.45 10.36 -20.46
C ASP A 196 -7.40 9.28 -20.17
N ALA A 197 -7.52 8.62 -19.01
CA ALA A 197 -6.60 7.57 -18.60
C ALA A 197 -6.66 6.31 -19.48
N ARG A 198 -7.67 6.13 -20.35
CA ARG A 198 -7.77 4.99 -21.28
C ARG A 198 -6.66 4.99 -22.33
N THR A 199 -6.16 6.18 -22.66
CA THR A 199 -5.19 6.39 -23.74
C THR A 199 -3.73 6.27 -23.31
N VAL A 200 -3.49 6.08 -22.01
CA VAL A 200 -2.16 6.17 -21.41
C VAL A 200 -1.58 4.78 -21.22
N SER A 201 -0.32 4.60 -21.61
CA SER A 201 0.41 3.34 -21.47
C SER A 201 0.60 2.95 -19.98
N VAL A 202 0.96 1.70 -19.72
CA VAL A 202 1.27 1.26 -18.34
C VAL A 202 2.47 2.02 -17.78
N ASP A 203 3.51 2.21 -18.59
CA ASP A 203 4.75 2.88 -18.19
C ASP A 203 4.52 4.36 -17.90
N ASP A 204 3.77 5.04 -18.76
CA ASP A 204 3.40 6.45 -18.55
C ASP A 204 2.55 6.62 -17.28
N ARG A 205 1.61 5.69 -17.02
CA ARG A 205 0.83 5.72 -15.77
C ARG A 205 1.73 5.60 -14.54
N LYS A 206 2.77 4.76 -14.60
CA LYS A 206 3.74 4.59 -13.51
C LYS A 206 4.59 5.85 -13.33
N ALA A 207 5.06 6.45 -14.42
CA ALA A 207 5.81 7.69 -14.41
C ALA A 207 4.99 8.86 -13.85
N ILE A 208 3.72 8.99 -14.25
CA ILE A 208 2.79 10.00 -13.72
C ILE A 208 2.57 9.79 -12.22
N ARG A 209 2.32 8.55 -11.77
CA ARG A 209 2.14 8.27 -10.34
C ARG A 209 3.36 8.67 -9.50
N LYS A 210 4.58 8.46 -10.02
CA LYS A 210 5.83 8.84 -9.34
C LYS A 210 6.03 10.36 -9.32
N SER A 211 5.81 11.03 -10.45
CA SER A 211 6.12 12.45 -10.64
C SER A 211 5.08 13.42 -10.08
N ASN A 212 3.84 12.97 -9.87
CA ASN A 212 2.73 13.86 -9.55
C ASN A 212 2.63 14.25 -8.05
N ARG A 213 3.72 14.82 -7.52
CA ARG A 213 3.89 15.21 -6.11
C ARG A 213 2.89 16.27 -5.65
N ASN A 214 2.52 17.22 -6.52
CA ASN A 214 1.57 18.28 -6.19
C ASN A 214 0.16 17.73 -5.95
N MET A 215 -0.32 16.86 -6.83
CA MET A 215 -1.58 16.13 -6.63
C MET A 215 -1.52 15.31 -5.34
N LEU A 216 -0.44 14.56 -5.12
CA LEU A 216 -0.27 13.74 -3.91
C LEU A 216 -0.34 14.57 -2.63
N ARG A 217 0.29 15.75 -2.61
CA ARG A 217 0.22 16.69 -1.49
C ARG A 217 -1.21 17.18 -1.24
N ARG A 218 -1.97 17.54 -2.29
CA ARG A 218 -3.37 17.97 -2.17
C ARG A 218 -4.26 16.85 -1.63
N VAL A 219 -4.06 15.63 -2.11
CA VAL A 219 -4.80 14.44 -1.62
C VAL A 219 -4.48 14.13 -0.15
N ALA A 220 -3.22 14.21 0.26
CA ALA A 220 -2.82 14.02 1.65
C ALA A 220 -3.49 15.06 2.58
N LEU A 221 -3.53 16.33 2.16
CA LEU A 221 -4.24 17.40 2.88
C LEU A 221 -5.75 17.12 2.99
N ALA A 222 -6.38 16.67 1.90
CA ALA A 222 -7.80 16.30 1.91
C ALA A 222 -8.11 15.12 2.85
N LEU A 223 -7.14 14.25 3.10
CA LEU A 223 -7.24 13.15 4.06
C LEU A 223 -6.94 13.55 5.51
N GLY A 224 -6.54 14.80 5.73
CA GLY A 224 -6.19 15.34 7.06
C GLY A 224 -4.81 14.91 7.56
N GLU A 225 -3.94 14.42 6.67
CA GLU A 225 -2.56 14.06 7.01
C GLU A 225 -1.62 15.24 6.70
N GLN A 226 -0.66 15.49 7.61
CA GLN A 226 0.40 16.47 7.36
C GLN A 226 1.36 15.87 6.33
N PRO A 227 1.65 16.56 5.21
CA PRO A 227 2.66 16.08 4.26
C PRO A 227 4.01 16.00 4.98
N ASN A 228 4.63 14.81 4.96
CA ASN A 228 5.97 14.64 5.51
C ASN A 228 6.96 15.37 4.59
N ASP A 229 7.58 16.44 5.09
CA ASP A 229 8.64 17.23 4.42
C ASP A 229 10.01 16.54 4.52
N ASP A 230 10.06 15.21 4.33
CA ASP A 230 11.35 14.52 4.24
C ASP A 230 11.83 14.63 2.79
N GLY A 231 12.49 15.75 2.48
CA GLY A 231 13.12 16.07 1.20
C GLY A 231 14.30 15.17 0.86
N GLY A 232 14.07 13.85 0.84
CA GLY A 232 14.98 12.88 0.27
C GLY A 232 14.81 12.85 -1.24
N ASP A 233 15.87 13.21 -1.95
CA ASP A 233 16.03 12.93 -3.37
C ASP A 233 15.97 11.39 -3.55
N ASP A 234 14.80 10.89 -3.97
CA ASP A 234 14.52 9.48 -4.24
C ASP A 234 15.25 9.05 -5.53
N ASN A 235 16.58 8.97 -5.46
CA ASN A 235 17.35 8.17 -6.41
C ASN A 235 17.22 6.69 -6.02
N ASP A 236 16.02 6.16 -6.21
CA ASP A 236 15.74 4.74 -6.13
C ASP A 236 16.44 4.03 -7.29
N GLY A 237 17.52 3.33 -6.97
CA GLY A 237 18.09 2.33 -7.88
C GLY A 237 17.01 1.29 -8.20
N GLU A 238 16.86 1.00 -9.49
CA GLU A 238 15.97 -0.04 -10.01
C GLU A 238 16.14 -1.36 -9.23
N GLU A 239 15.20 -1.65 -8.33
CA GLU A 239 14.83 -3.03 -8.05
C GLU A 239 13.70 -3.38 -9.01
N GLY A 240 14.09 -4.00 -10.13
CA GLY A 240 13.18 -4.79 -10.97
C GLY A 240 12.59 -5.91 -10.12
N GLY A 241 11.47 -5.61 -9.47
CA GLY A 241 10.57 -6.63 -8.98
C GLY A 241 9.82 -7.18 -10.17
N ASP A 242 10.16 -8.41 -10.57
CA ASP A 242 9.32 -9.25 -11.39
C ASP A 242 7.97 -9.40 -10.67
N GLU A 243 7.03 -8.51 -10.97
CA GLU A 243 5.62 -8.76 -10.75
C GLU A 243 5.25 -9.80 -11.80
N GLU A 244 5.24 -11.07 -11.40
CA GLU A 244 4.75 -12.16 -12.25
C GLU A 244 3.39 -11.73 -12.83
N GLU A 245 3.38 -11.57 -14.15
CA GLU A 245 2.21 -11.25 -14.94
C GLU A 245 1.25 -12.44 -14.83
N ASP A 246 0.30 -12.35 -13.89
CA ASP A 246 -0.87 -13.23 -13.89
C ASP A 246 -1.74 -12.84 -15.11
N GLU A 247 -1.44 -13.46 -16.26
CA GLU A 247 -2.18 -13.46 -17.54
C GLU A 247 -3.65 -13.92 -17.42
N PHE A 248 -4.17 -14.12 -16.21
CA PHE A 248 -5.43 -14.82 -16.01
C PHE A 248 -6.67 -13.98 -16.36
N PHE A 249 -6.56 -12.65 -16.52
CA PHE A 249 -7.69 -11.79 -16.89
C PHE A 249 -7.33 -10.56 -17.75
N ALA A 250 -6.35 -10.71 -18.65
CA ALA A 250 -6.18 -9.74 -19.74
C ALA A 250 -7.41 -9.71 -20.67
#